data_AF-A0A1G3QH67-F1
#
_entry.id   AF-A0A1G3QH67-F1
#
_cell.length_a   1.000
_cell.length_b   1.000
_cell.length_c   1.000
_cell.angle_alpha   90.00
_cell.angle_beta   90.00
_cell.angle_gamma   90.00
#
_symmetry.space_group_name_H-M   'P 1'
#
loop_
_entity.id
_entity.type
_entity.pdbx_description
1 polymer ?
#
loop_
_entity_poly.entity_id
_entity_poly.type
_entity_poly.pdbx_seq_one_letter_code
_entity_poly.pdbx_strand_id
1 'polypeptide(L)'
;MLRRKNIIDKKFQLKTTFRIIGIIIIAFILIIAITGIISTDNNLKITAAINDLNRSMAKDQKTIEVLIEAAGVKRDNKLDRDYDMIIEDHLETMALMHTNIRHLKKILNQNRILITTMIVTGILLGVGLFVYLIRLTNRISGPLFVLTQHMHDIMNGKKPNLRELRKNDEFQDFYRQFINFIKSSMKK
;
A
#
# COMPACT_ATOMS: atom_id res chain seq x y z
N MET A 1 30.85 -2.39 -29.42
CA MET A 1 29.75 -2.25 -28.42
C MET A 1 30.28 -1.50 -27.19
N LEU A 2 29.97 -0.20 -27.08
CA LEU A 2 30.44 0.63 -25.95
C LEU A 2 29.55 0.41 -24.72
N ARG A 3 30.16 -0.08 -23.63
CA ARG A 3 29.57 -0.26 -22.30
C ARG A 3 28.76 0.98 -21.89
N ARG A 4 27.42 0.84 -21.83
CA ARG A 4 26.52 1.81 -21.20
C ARG A 4 26.78 1.81 -19.69
N LYS A 5 27.74 2.63 -19.24
CA LYS A 5 28.04 2.79 -17.82
C LYS A 5 26.93 3.65 -17.20
N ASN A 6 25.89 2.99 -16.70
CA ASN A 6 24.66 3.60 -16.19
C ASN A 6 24.81 4.24 -14.80
N ILE A 7 26.04 4.44 -14.31
CA ILE A 7 26.32 5.03 -13.00
C ILE A 7 27.59 5.86 -13.14
N ILE A 8 27.43 7.18 -13.13
CA ILE A 8 28.51 8.15 -13.35
C ILE A 8 29.09 8.60 -12.00
N ASP A 9 28.23 8.90 -11.01
CA ASP A 9 28.65 9.23 -9.65
C ASP A 9 27.92 8.35 -8.61
N LYS A 10 28.41 7.12 -8.41
CA LYS A 10 27.75 6.16 -7.51
C LYS A 10 27.46 6.74 -6.13
N LYS A 11 28.33 7.60 -5.60
CA LYS A 11 28.25 8.07 -4.21
C LYS A 11 27.14 9.09 -4.03
N PHE A 12 27.06 10.11 -4.89
CA PHE A 12 26.00 11.12 -4.81
C PHE A 12 24.64 10.51 -5.15
N GLN A 13 24.61 9.71 -6.21
CA GLN A 13 23.39 9.09 -6.71
C GLN A 13 22.75 8.15 -5.68
N LEU A 14 23.52 7.22 -5.12
CA LEU A 14 23.00 6.33 -4.07
C LEU A 14 22.60 7.11 -2.83
N LYS A 15 23.42 8.06 -2.34
CA LYS A 15 23.14 8.75 -1.08
C LYS A 15 21.81 9.49 -1.10
N THR A 16 21.53 10.22 -2.17
CA THR A 16 20.27 10.99 -2.30
C THR A 16 19.08 10.06 -2.53
N THR A 17 19.21 9.08 -3.42
CA THR A 17 18.15 8.11 -3.71
C THR A 17 17.80 7.27 -2.47
N PHE A 18 18.78 6.72 -1.76
CA PHE A 18 18.55 5.93 -0.55
C PHE A 18 17.95 6.76 0.58
N ARG A 19 18.33 8.04 0.73
CA ARG A 19 17.75 8.92 1.75
C ARG A 19 16.27 9.19 1.48
N ILE A 20 15.91 9.52 0.23
CA ILE A 20 14.50 9.77 -0.14
C ILE A 20 13.67 8.49 -0.01
N ILE A 21 14.16 7.38 -0.57
CA ILE A 21 13.46 6.08 -0.49
C ILE A 21 13.31 5.63 0.96
N GLY A 22 14.35 5.79 1.78
CA GLY A 22 14.32 5.42 3.19
C GLY A 22 13.20 6.11 3.95
N ILE A 23 13.04 7.43 3.76
CA ILE A 23 11.95 8.19 4.40
C ILE A 23 10.58 7.67 3.97
N ILE A 24 10.39 7.42 2.67
CA ILE A 24 9.13 6.91 2.12
C ILE A 24 8.82 5.50 2.65
N ILE A 25 9.81 4.61 2.67
CA ILE A 25 9.65 3.25 3.20
C ILE A 25 9.30 3.28 4.68
N ILE A 26 9.96 4.11 5.48
CA ILE A 26 9.66 4.25 6.92
C ILE A 26 8.20 4.72 7.12
N ALA A 27 7.75 5.71 6.34
CA ALA A 27 6.36 6.16 6.39
C ALA A 27 5.37 5.05 6.04
N PHE A 28 5.65 4.27 4.99
CA PHE A 28 4.82 3.12 4.62
C PHE A 28 4.79 2.04 5.70
N ILE A 29 5.93 1.71 6.30
CA ILE A 29 6.01 0.74 7.40
C ILE A 29 5.19 1.20 8.58
N LEU A 30 5.27 2.49 8.95
CA LEU A 30 4.47 3.05 10.05
C LEU A 30 2.97 2.95 9.78
N ILE A 31 2.53 3.28 8.56
CA ILE A 31 1.12 3.16 8.17
C ILE A 31 0.66 1.70 8.27
N ILE A 32 1.43 0.76 7.69
CA ILE A 32 1.10 -0.67 7.75
C ILE A 32 1.07 -1.19 9.19
N ALA A 33 2.01 -0.76 10.04
CA ALA A 33 2.06 -1.17 11.44
C ALA A 33 0.84 -0.68 12.21
N ILE A 34 0.47 0.60 12.07
CA ILE A 34 -0.70 1.18 12.75
C ILE A 34 -1.98 0.48 12.29
N THR A 35 -2.18 0.33 10.99
CA THR A 35 -3.35 -0.37 10.45
C THR A 35 -3.39 -1.84 10.88
N GLY A 36 -2.24 -2.51 10.93
CA GLY A 36 -2.11 -3.90 11.37
C GLY A 36 -2.51 -4.11 12.82
N ILE A 37 -2.10 -3.21 13.72
CA ILE A 37 -2.49 -3.25 15.13
C ILE A 37 -4.01 -3.09 15.26
N ILE A 38 -4.58 -2.03 14.67
CA ILE A 38 -6.02 -1.74 14.72
C ILE A 38 -6.82 -2.91 14.14
N SER A 39 -6.37 -3.47 13.02
CA SER A 39 -7.06 -4.59 12.38
C SER A 39 -6.99 -5.86 13.23
N THR A 40 -5.87 -6.14 13.89
CA THR A 40 -5.72 -7.32 14.75
C THR A 40 -6.67 -7.25 15.94
N ASP A 41 -6.72 -6.10 16.62
CA ASP A 41 -7.63 -5.90 17.75
C ASP A 41 -9.10 -6.03 17.35
N ASN A 42 -9.47 -5.45 16.21
CA ASN A 42 -10.83 -5.55 15.67
C ASN A 42 -11.16 -6.99 15.27
N ASN A 43 -10.21 -7.72 14.66
CA ASN A 43 -10.43 -9.10 14.26
C ASN A 43 -10.63 -10.02 15.47
N LEU A 44 -9.89 -9.80 16.56
CA LEU A 44 -10.07 -10.55 17.80
C LEU A 44 -11.45 -10.30 18.41
N LYS A 45 -11.88 -9.05 18.51
CA LYS A 45 -13.21 -8.67 19.03
C LYS A 45 -14.34 -9.27 18.18
N ILE A 46 -14.22 -9.19 16.85
CA ILE A 46 -15.22 -9.77 15.94
C ILE A 46 -15.26 -11.29 16.06
N THR A 47 -14.11 -11.94 16.21
CA THR A 47 -14.05 -13.41 16.37
C THR A 47 -14.70 -13.85 17.68
N ALA A 48 -14.44 -13.13 18.78
CA ALA A 48 -15.12 -13.37 20.05
C ALA A 48 -16.64 -13.19 19.91
N ALA A 49 -17.09 -12.09 19.29
CA ALA A 49 -18.51 -11.86 19.04
C ALA A 49 -19.16 -12.98 18.20
N ILE A 50 -18.49 -13.47 17.15
CA ILE A 50 -18.99 -14.61 16.35
C ILE A 50 -19.13 -15.87 17.22
N ASN A 51 -18.15 -16.15 18.08
CA ASN A 51 -18.18 -17.33 18.95
C ASN A 51 -19.32 -17.26 19.97
N ASP A 52 -19.52 -16.09 20.59
CA ASP A 52 -20.62 -15.86 21.52
C ASP A 52 -21.97 -15.96 20.82
N LEU A 53 -22.11 -15.35 19.64
CA LEU A 53 -23.32 -15.47 18.82
C LEU A 53 -23.61 -16.93 18.45
N ASN A 54 -22.62 -17.68 17.96
CA ASN A 54 -22.80 -19.11 17.64
C ASN A 54 -23.23 -19.92 18.87
N ARG A 55 -22.70 -19.60 20.06
CA ARG A 55 -23.05 -20.29 21.30
C ARG A 55 -24.49 -19.98 21.73
N SER A 56 -24.92 -18.73 21.64
CA SER A 56 -26.31 -18.36 21.89
C SER A 56 -27.23 -19.04 20.89
N MET A 57 -26.85 -19.04 19.61
CA MET A 57 -27.63 -19.72 18.57
C MET A 57 -27.84 -21.21 18.84
N ALA A 58 -26.81 -21.91 19.28
CA ALA A 58 -26.92 -23.33 19.62
C ALA A 58 -27.85 -23.58 20.82
N LYS A 59 -27.90 -22.65 21.78
CA LYS A 59 -28.85 -22.73 22.90
C LYS A 59 -30.28 -22.47 22.43
N ASP A 60 -30.49 -21.45 21.61
CA ASP A 60 -31.81 -21.08 21.09
C ASP A 60 -32.41 -22.21 20.24
N GLN A 61 -31.60 -22.86 19.39
CA GLN A 61 -32.01 -24.06 18.65
C GLN A 61 -32.51 -25.17 19.57
N LYS A 62 -31.79 -25.44 20.67
CA LYS A 62 -32.21 -26.45 21.66
C LYS A 62 -33.48 -26.04 22.40
N THR A 63 -33.66 -24.76 22.71
CA THR A 63 -34.88 -24.24 23.34
C THR A 63 -36.09 -24.42 22.42
N ILE A 64 -35.93 -24.11 21.12
CA ILE A 64 -36.99 -24.32 20.11
C ILE A 64 -37.35 -25.80 20.02
N GLU A 65 -36.37 -26.70 19.98
CA GLU A 65 -36.61 -28.15 19.94
C GLU A 65 -37.47 -28.62 21.13
N VAL A 66 -37.14 -28.18 22.34
CA VAL A 66 -37.93 -28.49 23.55
C VAL A 66 -39.33 -27.86 23.51
N LEU A 67 -39.48 -26.64 22.98
CA LEU A 67 -40.78 -25.99 22.84
C LEU A 67 -41.67 -26.71 21.82
N ILE A 68 -41.12 -27.15 20.69
CA ILE A 68 -41.83 -27.96 19.68
C ILE A 68 -42.25 -29.30 20.28
N GLU A 69 -41.36 -29.97 21.02
CA GLU A 69 -41.67 -31.22 21.72
C GLU A 69 -42.79 -31.03 22.75
N ALA A 70 -42.76 -29.95 23.53
CA ALA A 70 -43.77 -29.65 24.53
C ALA A 70 -45.14 -29.29 23.92
N ALA A 71 -45.14 -28.55 22.80
CA ALA A 71 -46.34 -28.21 22.05
C ALA A 71 -46.98 -29.47 21.42
N GLY A 72 -46.18 -30.40 20.89
CA GLY A 72 -46.67 -31.67 20.35
C GLY A 72 -47.37 -32.58 21.37
N VAL A 73 -47.09 -32.40 22.66
CA VAL A 73 -47.62 -33.24 23.77
C VAL A 73 -48.90 -32.68 24.38
N LYS A 74 -49.15 -31.36 24.34
CA LYS A 74 -50.32 -30.71 24.97
C LYS A 74 -51.28 -30.13 23.93
N ARG A 75 -52.26 -30.94 23.52
CA ARG A 75 -53.29 -30.57 22.55
C ARG A 75 -54.41 -29.75 23.21
N ASP A 76 -54.16 -28.47 23.49
CA ASP A 76 -55.16 -27.49 23.92
C ASP A 76 -55.14 -26.27 22.99
N ASN A 77 -56.23 -26.03 22.26
CA ASN A 77 -56.31 -25.15 21.08
C ASN A 77 -55.89 -23.67 21.30
N LYS A 78 -55.77 -23.22 22.56
CA LYS A 78 -55.39 -21.85 22.91
C LYS A 78 -53.92 -21.70 23.31
N LEU A 79 -53.32 -22.74 23.91
CA LEU A 79 -51.89 -22.74 24.22
C LEU A 79 -51.04 -22.88 22.95
N ASP A 80 -51.52 -23.63 21.96
CA ASP A 80 -50.79 -23.88 20.71
C ASP A 80 -50.45 -22.58 19.96
N ARG A 81 -51.33 -21.58 19.93
CA ARG A 81 -51.07 -20.31 19.24
C ARG A 81 -49.96 -19.47 19.87
N ASP A 82 -49.87 -19.43 21.20
CA ASP A 82 -48.84 -18.65 21.89
C ASP A 82 -47.46 -19.30 21.69
N TYR A 83 -47.40 -20.64 21.66
CA TYR A 83 -46.17 -21.37 21.34
C TYR A 83 -45.74 -21.18 19.89
N ASP A 84 -46.67 -21.27 18.93
CA ASP A 84 -46.37 -21.07 17.51
C ASP A 84 -45.81 -19.66 17.26
N MET A 85 -46.40 -18.63 17.86
CA MET A 85 -45.92 -17.26 17.73
C MET A 85 -44.50 -17.07 18.30
N ILE A 86 -44.19 -17.68 19.45
CA ILE A 86 -42.85 -17.61 20.06
C ILE A 86 -41.82 -18.36 19.21
N ILE A 87 -42.20 -19.52 18.66
CA ILE A 87 -41.33 -20.30 17.77
C ILE A 87 -41.03 -19.51 16.50
N GLU A 88 -42.04 -18.90 15.89
CA GLU A 88 -41.89 -18.10 14.66
C GLU A 88 -40.99 -16.88 14.88
N ASP A 89 -41.20 -16.10 15.95
CA ASP A 89 -40.36 -14.95 16.32
C ASP A 89 -38.89 -15.36 16.58
N HIS A 90 -38.67 -16.51 17.23
CA HIS A 90 -37.32 -17.04 17.45
C HIS A 90 -36.66 -17.52 16.15
N LEU A 91 -37.40 -18.15 15.23
CA LEU A 91 -36.88 -18.55 13.92
C LEU A 91 -36.47 -17.33 13.09
N GLU A 92 -37.24 -16.25 13.13
CA GLU A 92 -36.89 -14.99 12.48
C GLU A 92 -35.61 -14.38 13.09
N THR A 93 -35.52 -14.33 14.42
CA THR A 93 -34.34 -13.84 15.14
C THR A 93 -33.09 -14.66 14.80
N MET A 94 -33.20 -15.99 14.74
CA MET A 94 -32.11 -16.89 14.34
C MET A 94 -31.65 -16.63 12.91
N ALA A 95 -32.58 -16.37 11.99
CA ALA A 95 -32.27 -16.04 10.59
C ALA A 95 -31.49 -14.72 10.49
N LEU A 96 -31.90 -13.69 11.23
CA LEU A 96 -31.19 -12.41 11.33
C LEU A 96 -29.80 -12.58 11.96
N MET A 97 -29.65 -13.47 12.95
CA MET A 97 -28.37 -13.74 13.60
C MET A 97 -27.39 -14.44 12.64
N HIS A 98 -27.88 -15.38 11.83
CA HIS A 98 -27.10 -16.04 10.78
C HIS A 98 -26.57 -15.06 9.73
N THR A 99 -27.39 -14.09 9.30
CA THR A 99 -26.96 -13.07 8.34
C THR A 99 -25.91 -12.15 8.98
N ASN A 100 -26.10 -11.72 10.23
CA ASN A 100 -25.14 -10.92 10.98
C ASN A 100 -23.77 -11.63 11.12
N ILE A 101 -23.74 -12.91 11.49
CA ILE A 101 -22.50 -13.69 11.55
C ILE A 101 -21.82 -13.76 10.18
N ARG A 102 -22.60 -13.91 9.10
CA ARG A 102 -22.05 -13.91 7.73
C ARG A 102 -21.42 -12.56 7.38
N HIS A 103 -22.04 -11.44 7.78
CA HIS A 103 -21.46 -10.11 7.62
C HIS A 103 -20.16 -9.95 8.41
N LEU A 104 -20.13 -10.38 9.67
CA LEU A 104 -18.92 -10.33 10.51
C LEU A 104 -17.78 -11.18 9.93
N LYS A 105 -18.07 -12.40 9.45
CA LYS A 105 -17.09 -13.25 8.75
C LYS A 105 -16.56 -12.58 7.47
N LYS A 106 -17.44 -11.90 6.71
CA LYS A 106 -17.04 -11.14 5.52
C LYS A 106 -16.10 -10.00 5.88
N ILE A 107 -16.38 -9.26 6.96
CA ILE A 107 -15.52 -8.18 7.45
C ILE A 107 -14.12 -8.72 7.84
N LEU A 108 -14.05 -9.86 8.54
CA LEU A 108 -12.77 -10.50 8.87
C LEU A 108 -11.95 -10.82 7.61
N ASN A 109 -12.58 -11.39 6.58
CA ASN A 109 -11.89 -11.70 5.34
C ASN A 109 -11.48 -10.42 4.57
N GLN A 110 -12.33 -9.40 4.56
CA GLN A 110 -12.03 -8.10 3.95
C GLN A 110 -10.83 -7.42 4.63
N ASN A 111 -10.73 -7.48 5.96
CA ASN A 111 -9.58 -6.96 6.70
C ASN A 111 -8.27 -7.66 6.28
N ARG A 112 -8.29 -8.98 6.12
CA ARG A 112 -7.13 -9.74 5.62
C ARG A 112 -6.74 -9.34 4.21
N ILE A 113 -7.73 -9.17 3.32
CA ILE A 113 -7.50 -8.72 1.94
C ILE A 113 -6.92 -7.30 1.92
N LEU A 114 -7.47 -6.39 2.75
CA LEU A 114 -7.01 -5.01 2.86
C LEU A 114 -5.53 -4.94 3.27
N ILE A 115 -5.13 -5.63 4.33
CA ILE A 115 -3.72 -5.67 4.77
C ILE A 115 -2.82 -6.24 3.67
N THR A 116 -3.22 -7.37 3.07
CA THR A 116 -2.45 -8.02 2.00
C THR A 116 -2.26 -7.06 0.82
N THR A 117 -3.32 -6.35 0.44
CA THR A 117 -3.31 -5.38 -0.67
C THR A 117 -2.40 -4.18 -0.36
N MET A 118 -2.44 -3.66 0.87
CA MET A 118 -1.55 -2.59 1.32
C MET A 118 -0.07 -3.00 1.23
N ILE A 119 0.26 -4.22 1.68
CA ILE A 119 1.64 -4.73 1.63
C ILE A 119 2.11 -4.84 0.17
N VAL A 120 1.32 -5.49 -0.69
CA VAL A 120 1.67 -5.66 -2.11
C VAL A 120 1.83 -4.31 -2.82
N THR A 121 0.90 -3.37 -2.57
CA THR A 121 0.95 -2.03 -3.16
C THR A 121 2.16 -1.25 -2.67
N GLY A 122 2.47 -1.32 -1.37
CA GLY A 122 3.66 -0.69 -0.79
C GLY A 122 4.96 -1.20 -1.41
N ILE A 123 5.07 -2.52 -1.65
CA ILE A 123 6.22 -3.12 -2.33
C ILE A 123 6.31 -2.62 -3.78
N LEU A 124 5.21 -2.65 -4.52
CA LEU A 124 5.18 -2.17 -5.91
C LEU A 124 5.58 -0.70 -6.03
N LEU A 125 5.07 0.15 -5.14
CA LEU A 125 5.44 1.56 -5.08
C LEU A 125 6.93 1.75 -4.73
N GLY A 126 7.45 0.97 -3.77
CA GLY A 126 8.87 1.00 -3.43
C GLY A 126 9.78 0.66 -4.61
N VAL A 127 9.45 -0.41 -5.35
CA VAL A 127 10.19 -0.81 -6.56
C VAL A 127 10.06 0.25 -7.66
N GLY A 128 8.85 0.77 -7.90
CA GLY A 128 8.60 1.80 -8.89
C GLY A 128 9.39 3.09 -8.61
N LEU A 129 9.37 3.56 -7.36
CA LEU A 129 10.13 4.73 -6.93
C LEU A 129 11.64 4.52 -7.02
N PHE A 130 12.13 3.32 -6.71
CA PHE A 130 13.55 2.98 -6.85
C PHE A 130 14.01 3.08 -8.31
N VAL A 131 13.26 2.47 -9.23
CA VAL A 131 13.57 2.55 -10.67
C VAL A 131 13.47 3.99 -11.17
N TYR A 132 12.44 4.72 -10.75
CA TYR A 132 12.24 6.12 -11.12
C TYR A 132 13.43 6.99 -10.67
N LEU A 133 13.84 6.89 -9.41
CA LEU A 133 14.93 7.69 -8.88
C LEU A 133 16.26 7.37 -9.57
N ILE A 134 16.58 6.10 -9.82
CA ILE A 134 17.78 5.74 -10.60
C ILE A 134 17.76 6.41 -11.98
N ARG A 135 16.61 6.41 -12.67
CA ARG A 135 16.49 7.10 -13.97
C ARG A 135 16.68 8.59 -13.84
N LEU A 136 16.01 9.24 -12.89
CA LEU A 136 16.13 10.68 -12.65
C LEU A 136 17.57 11.07 -12.36
N THR A 137 18.20 10.37 -11.44
CA THR A 137 19.55 10.61 -11.00
C THR A 137 20.58 10.43 -12.14
N ASN A 138 20.33 9.51 -13.07
CA ASN A 138 21.13 9.39 -14.29
C ASN A 138 20.97 10.57 -15.26
N ARG A 139 19.76 11.11 -15.39
CA ARG A 139 19.47 12.32 -16.19
C ARG A 139 20.10 13.58 -15.60
N ILE A 140 20.47 13.56 -14.31
CA ILE A 140 21.12 14.65 -13.58
C ILE A 140 22.65 14.52 -13.60
N SER A 141 23.22 13.37 -13.22
CA SER A 141 24.69 13.26 -13.10
C SER A 141 25.42 13.23 -14.44
N GLY A 142 24.78 12.77 -15.51
CA GLY A 142 25.34 12.79 -16.87
C GLY A 142 25.79 14.18 -17.32
N PRO A 143 24.86 15.14 -17.43
CA PRO A 143 25.20 16.51 -17.82
C PRO A 143 26.12 17.20 -16.80
N LEU A 144 25.97 16.91 -15.50
CA LEU A 144 26.83 17.47 -14.46
C LEU A 144 28.30 17.05 -14.66
N PHE A 145 28.55 15.78 -14.97
CA PHE A 145 29.91 15.30 -15.24
C PHE A 145 30.54 15.97 -16.45
N VAL A 146 29.77 16.15 -17.54
CA VAL A 146 30.22 16.85 -18.75
C VAL A 146 30.54 18.32 -18.45
N LEU A 147 29.69 18.99 -17.68
CA LEU A 147 29.93 20.37 -17.21
C LEU A 147 31.22 20.48 -16.41
N THR A 148 31.42 19.61 -15.40
CA THR A 148 32.63 19.60 -14.58
C THR A 148 33.88 19.38 -15.42
N GLN A 149 33.82 18.48 -16.41
CA GLN A 149 34.95 18.23 -17.29
C GLN A 149 35.27 19.44 -18.17
N HIS A 150 34.28 20.11 -18.76
CA HIS A 150 34.52 21.34 -19.53
C HIS A 150 35.11 22.46 -18.67
N MET A 151 34.59 22.65 -17.46
CA MET A 151 35.16 23.63 -16.53
C MET A 151 36.63 23.32 -16.23
N HIS A 152 36.95 22.05 -15.98
CA HIS A 152 38.33 21.63 -15.72
C HIS A 152 39.25 21.85 -16.92
N ASP A 153 38.79 21.54 -18.14
CA ASP A 153 39.55 21.80 -19.37
C ASP A 153 39.86 23.29 -19.52
N ILE A 154 38.86 24.15 -19.33
CA ILE A 154 39.01 25.62 -19.41
C ILE A 154 39.98 26.15 -18.35
N MET A 155 39.85 25.69 -17.10
CA MET A 155 40.75 26.09 -16.00
C MET A 155 42.21 25.72 -16.29
N ASN A 156 42.47 24.66 -17.03
CA ASN A 156 43.80 24.23 -17.43
C ASN A 156 44.26 24.83 -18.77
N GLY A 157 43.53 25.80 -19.33
CA GLY A 157 43.85 26.43 -20.63
C GLY A 157 43.64 25.52 -21.84
N LYS A 158 42.98 24.36 -21.68
CA LYS A 158 42.65 23.44 -22.78
C LYS A 158 41.35 23.89 -23.44
N LYS A 159 41.26 23.72 -24.77
CA LYS A 159 40.00 23.96 -25.49
C LYS A 159 39.01 22.82 -25.21
N PRO A 160 37.87 23.09 -24.54
CA PRO A 160 36.87 22.06 -24.27
C PRO A 160 36.18 21.58 -25.56
N ASN A 161 35.89 20.29 -25.66
CA ASN A 161 35.09 19.73 -26.76
C ASN A 161 33.59 19.92 -26.45
N LEU A 162 33.03 21.01 -26.96
CA LEU A 162 31.64 21.43 -26.73
C LEU A 162 30.64 20.51 -27.48
N ARG A 163 30.30 19.37 -26.88
CA ARG A 163 29.32 18.41 -27.42
C ARG A 163 27.96 18.59 -26.74
N GLU A 164 26.89 18.53 -27.51
CA GLU A 164 25.52 18.62 -26.96
C GLU A 164 25.15 17.48 -25.99
N LEU A 165 24.36 17.83 -24.99
CA LEU A 165 23.76 16.89 -24.02
C LEU A 165 22.64 16.06 -24.66
N ARG A 166 22.27 14.95 -24.01
CA ARG A 166 21.16 14.10 -24.50
C ARG A 166 19.84 14.83 -24.32
N LYS A 167 18.90 14.63 -25.25
CA LYS A 167 17.59 15.32 -25.30
C LYS A 167 16.82 15.32 -23.97
N ASN A 168 16.95 14.26 -23.18
CA ASN A 168 16.19 14.07 -21.96
C ASN A 168 16.98 14.45 -20.70
N ASP A 169 18.15 15.08 -20.76
CA ASP A 169 18.90 15.43 -19.54
C ASP A 169 18.28 16.66 -18.84
N GLU A 170 18.30 16.71 -17.50
CA GLU A 170 17.60 17.77 -16.73
C GLU A 170 18.27 19.16 -16.86
N PHE A 171 19.57 19.22 -17.12
CA PHE A 171 20.34 20.47 -17.19
C PHE A 171 20.59 20.98 -18.61
N GLN A 172 19.73 20.63 -19.58
CA GLN A 172 19.91 21.05 -20.98
C GLN A 172 19.99 22.57 -21.14
N ASP A 173 19.06 23.31 -20.54
CA ASP A 173 19.01 24.77 -20.69
C ASP A 173 20.20 25.46 -20.04
N PHE A 174 20.56 25.02 -18.84
CA PHE A 174 21.75 25.51 -18.16
C PHE A 174 23.02 25.24 -18.98
N TYR A 175 23.14 24.04 -19.54
CA TYR A 175 24.28 23.69 -20.41
C TYR A 175 24.32 24.58 -21.64
N ARG A 176 23.19 24.82 -22.32
CA ARG A 176 23.12 25.75 -23.47
C ARG A 176 23.64 27.14 -23.09
N GLN A 177 23.22 27.67 -21.94
CA GLN A 177 23.69 28.96 -21.44
C GLN A 177 25.19 28.95 -21.14
N PHE A 178 25.70 27.90 -20.51
CA PHE A 178 27.12 27.73 -20.24
C PHE A 178 27.97 27.73 -21.52
N ILE A 179 27.53 26.99 -22.55
CA ILE A 179 28.21 26.96 -23.85
C ILE A 179 28.25 28.34 -24.51
N ASN A 180 27.13 29.09 -24.45
CA ASN A 180 27.06 30.44 -25.01
C ASN A 180 27.97 31.42 -24.27
N PHE A 181 28.02 31.34 -22.94
CA PHE A 181 28.95 32.11 -22.11
C PHE A 181 30.41 31.87 -22.52
N ILE A 182 30.82 30.60 -22.58
CA ILE A 182 32.19 30.22 -22.96
C ILE A 182 32.55 30.69 -24.37
N LYS A 183 31.64 30.55 -25.34
CA LYS A 183 31.84 31.06 -26.71
C LYS A 183 32.00 32.58 -26.75
N SER A 184 31.29 33.32 -25.89
CA SER A 184 31.42 34.77 -25.79
C SER A 184 32.76 35.17 -25.16
N SER A 185 33.18 34.50 -24.08
CA SER A 185 34.43 34.79 -23.39
C SER A 185 35.69 34.46 -24.20
N MET A 186 35.63 33.48 -25.10
CA MET A 186 36.76 33.12 -25.98
C MET A 186 36.83 33.94 -27.28
N LYS A 187 35.86 34.84 -27.54
CA LYS A 187 35.80 35.69 -28.74
C LYS A 187 36.46 37.06 -28.56
N LYS A 188 36.85 37.41 -27.33
CA LYS A 188 37.69 38.56 -26.99
C LYS A 188 39.13 38.10 -26.81
#